data_AF-A0A318KVN2-F1
#
_entry.id   AF-A0A318KVN2-F1
#
_cell.length_a   1.000
_cell.length_b   1.000
_cell.length_c   1.000
_cell.angle_alpha   90.00
_cell.angle_beta   90.00
_cell.angle_gamma   90.00
#
_symmetry.space_group_name_H-M   'P 1'
#
loop_
_entity.id
_entity.type
_entity.pdbx_description
1 polymer ?
#
loop_
_entity_poly.entity_id
_entity_poly.type
_entity_poly.pdbx_seq_one_letter_code
_entity_poly.pdbx_strand_id
1 'polypeptide(L)' 'MGKVKAKQVSRLKPKKKCCRKKTRCLKCPVVIMRMKKCEAAGIRGKDLKKALKQARAA' A
#
# COMPACT_ATOMS: atom_id res chain seq x y z
N MET A 1 -4.61 -3.77 14.59
CA MET A 1 -3.93 -3.79 13.26
C MET A 1 -2.65 -4.63 13.36
N GLY A 2 -2.79 -5.96 13.33
CA GLY A 2 -1.66 -6.89 13.50
C GLY A 2 -0.71 -6.86 12.29
N LYS A 3 0.52 -6.38 12.54
CA LYS A 3 1.79 -6.67 11.87
C LYS A 3 1.87 -6.79 10.33
N VAL A 4 1.01 -6.14 9.54
CA VAL A 4 1.39 -5.89 8.13
C VAL A 4 2.42 -4.78 8.10
N LYS A 5 3.70 -5.14 7.99
CA LYS A 5 4.77 -4.14 7.79
C LYS A 5 4.50 -3.48 6.44
N ALA A 6 4.49 -2.16 6.39
CA ALA A 6 4.20 -1.43 5.14
C ALA A 6 5.18 -1.83 4.01
N LYS A 7 6.42 -2.22 4.36
CA LYS A 7 7.43 -2.83 3.48
C LYS A 7 7.01 -4.17 2.84
N GLN A 8 6.05 -4.87 3.42
CA GLN A 8 5.56 -6.13 2.86
C GLN A 8 4.46 -5.88 1.83
N VAL A 9 3.79 -4.73 1.86
CA VAL A 9 2.66 -4.42 0.99
C VAL A 9 3.10 -4.29 -0.47
N SER A 10 4.23 -3.65 -0.72
CA SER A 10 4.86 -3.54 -2.05
C SER A 10 5.19 -4.90 -2.70
N ARG A 11 5.53 -5.89 -1.86
CA ARG A 11 5.89 -7.26 -2.24
C ARG A 11 4.69 -8.18 -2.41
N LEU A 12 3.48 -7.75 -2.04
CA LEU A 12 2.27 -8.57 -2.23
C LEU A 12 1.90 -8.64 -3.71
N LYS A 13 1.41 -9.82 -4.12
CA LYS A 13 0.81 -9.97 -5.44
C LYS A 13 -0.47 -9.14 -5.52
N PRO A 14 -0.59 -8.20 -6.47
CA PRO A 14 -1.80 -7.42 -6.63
C PRO A 14 -2.94 -8.29 -7.13
N LYS A 15 -4.15 -7.96 -6.70
CA LYS A 15 -5.36 -8.60 -7.22
C LYS A 15 -5.64 -8.12 -8.66
N LYS A 16 -6.37 -8.93 -9.43
CA LYS A 16 -6.65 -8.71 -10.87
C LYS A 16 -7.36 -7.37 -11.18
N LYS A 17 -8.29 -6.92 -10.33
CA LYS A 17 -9.06 -5.66 -10.52
C LYS A 17 -9.07 -4.82 -9.24
N CYS A 18 -9.17 -3.49 -9.29
CA CYS A 18 -9.33 -2.65 -8.10
C CYS A 18 -10.59 -3.02 -7.29
N CYS A 19 -10.59 -2.88 -5.96
CA CYS A 19 -11.77 -3.23 -5.12
C CYS A 19 -12.83 -2.13 -5.10
N ARG A 20 -12.49 -0.90 -5.49
CA ARG A 20 -13.38 0.28 -5.49
C ARG A 20 -14.13 0.54 -4.17
N LYS A 21 -13.72 -0.10 -3.08
CA LYS A 21 -14.24 0.13 -1.72
C LYS A 21 -13.80 1.51 -1.22
N LYS A 22 -14.62 2.15 -0.38
CA LYS A 22 -14.29 3.42 0.31
C LYS A 22 -12.93 3.36 1.02
N THR A 23 -12.56 2.21 1.57
CA THR A 23 -11.19 1.92 2.02
C THR A 23 -10.62 0.78 1.19
N ARG A 24 -9.56 1.07 0.43
CA ARG A 24 -8.92 0.06 -0.43
C ARG A 24 -8.23 -1.01 0.39
N CYS A 25 -8.27 -2.24 -0.12
CA CYS A 25 -7.58 -3.38 0.49
C CYS A 25 -6.06 -3.33 0.23
N LEU A 26 -5.29 -4.02 1.07
CA LEU A 26 -3.83 -4.05 0.99
C LEU A 26 -3.30 -4.65 -0.33
N LYS A 27 -4.03 -5.62 -0.90
CA LYS A 27 -3.69 -6.25 -2.19
C LYS A 27 -4.25 -5.48 -3.40
N CYS A 28 -4.79 -4.28 -3.20
CA CYS A 28 -5.33 -3.49 -4.31
C CYS A 28 -4.19 -3.10 -5.27
N PRO A 29 -4.34 -3.27 -6.59
CA PRO A 29 -3.30 -2.91 -7.55
C PRO A 29 -2.85 -1.45 -7.38
N VAL A 30 -3.77 -0.53 -7.09
CA VAL A 30 -3.44 0.89 -6.87
C VAL A 30 -2.62 1.11 -5.60
N VAL A 31 -2.93 0.38 -4.52
CA VAL A 31 -2.21 0.47 -3.25
C VAL A 31 -0.79 -0.08 -3.41
N ILE A 32 -0.64 -1.23 -4.08
CA ILE A 32 0.65 -1.85 -4.33
C ILE A 32 1.51 -0.99 -5.25
N MET A 33 0.95 -0.45 -6.34
CA MET A 33 1.69 0.45 -7.24
C MET A 33 2.18 1.71 -6.51
N ARG A 34 1.35 2.33 -5.68
CA ARG A 34 1.77 3.48 -4.86
C ARG A 34 2.83 3.10 -3.84
N MET A 35 2.70 1.94 -3.20
CA MET A 35 3.72 1.44 -2.29
C MET A 35 5.06 1.19 -2.96
N LYS A 36 5.07 0.61 -4.15
CA LYS A 36 6.29 0.43 -4.96
C LYS A 36 6.94 1.78 -5.29
N LYS A 37 6.15 2.80 -5.66
CA LYS A 37 6.67 4.16 -5.88
C LYS A 37 7.29 4.74 -4.60
N CYS A 38 6.62 4.59 -3.45
CA CYS A 38 7.15 5.07 -2.18
C CYS A 38 8.46 4.36 -1.78
N GLU A 39 8.56 3.05 -2.02
CA GLU A 39 9.80 2.31 -1.79
C GLU A 39 10.92 2.72 -2.74
N ALA A 40 10.61 2.92 -4.04
CA ALA A 40 11.58 3.42 -5.01
C ALA A 40 12.06 4.84 -4.66
N ALA A 41 11.18 5.67 -4.07
CA ALA A 41 11.53 6.99 -3.54
C ALA A 41 12.28 6.93 -2.20
N GLY A 42 12.62 5.75 -1.68
CA GLY A 42 13.38 5.60 -0.44
C GLY A 42 12.59 5.89 0.85
N ILE A 43 11.25 6.03 0.77
CA ILE A 43 10.40 6.36 1.92
C ILE A 43 10.42 5.19 2.92
N ARG A 44 10.77 5.46 4.17
CA ARG A 44 10.97 4.44 5.22
C ARG A 44 10.22 4.79 6.51
N GLY A 45 10.16 3.81 7.42
CA GLY A 45 9.71 4.03 8.80
C GLY A 45 8.27 4.56 8.94
N LYS A 46 8.14 5.72 9.60
CA LYS A 46 6.85 6.36 9.91
C LYS A 46 6.14 6.87 8.66
N ASP A 47 6.88 7.37 7.68
CA ASP A 47 6.31 7.96 6.47
C ASP A 47 5.75 6.90 5.53
N LEU A 48 6.33 5.70 5.52
CA LEU A 48 5.77 4.57 4.79
C LEU A 48 4.41 4.13 5.37
N LYS A 49 4.21 4.24 6.69
CA LYS A 49 2.90 3.99 7.31
C LYS A 49 1.87 5.07 6.94
N LYS A 50 2.28 6.34 6.86
CA LYS A 50 1.43 7.44 6.39
C LYS A 50 1.02 7.24 4.93
N ALA A 51 1.99 6.91 4.07
CA ALA A 51 1.77 6.58 2.67
C ALA A 51 0.80 5.40 2.50
N LEU A 52 0.84 4.39 3.39
CA LEU A 52 -0.13 3.28 3.36
C LEU A 52 -1.55 3.75 3.65
N LYS A 53 -1.72 4.61 4.64
CA LYS A 53 -3.04 5.16 4.98
C LYS A 53 -3.58 5.99 3.82
N GLN A 54 -2.77 6.86 3.24
CA GLN A 54 -3.15 7.67 2.07
C GLN A 54 -3.48 6.80 0.85
N ALA A 55 -2.66 5.79 0.55
CA ALA A 55 -2.90 4.89 -0.57
C ALA A 55 -4.23 4.12 -0.44
N ARG A 56 -4.63 3.81 0.81
CA ARG A 56 -5.89 3.10 1.12
C ARG A 56 -7.12 4.00 1.17
N ALA A 57 -6.97 5.27 1.50
CA ALA A 57 -8.07 6.24 1.59
C ALA A 57 -8.45 6.86 0.24
N ALA A 58 -7.60 6.68 -0.79
CA ALA A 58 -7.86 7.16 -2.14
C ALA A 58 -8.86 6.30 -2.92
#